data_AF-A0A6G0USZ1-F1
#
_entry.id   AF-A0A6G0USZ1-F1
#
_cell.length_a   1.000
_cell.length_b   1.000
_cell.length_c   1.000
_cell.angle_alpha   90.00
_cell.angle_beta   90.00
_cell.angle_gamma   90.00
#
_symmetry.space_group_name_H-M   'P 1'
#
loop_
_entity.id
_entity.type
_entity.pdbx_description
1 polymer ?
#
loop_
_entity_poly.entity_id
_entity_poly.type
_entity_poly.pdbx_seq_one_letter_code
_entity_poly.pdbx_strand_id
1 'polypeptide(L)'
;MDVGTIIDENVDPVDLEKTRKAYSDQSRRGTPSAVTAFTYAHALLRSHNEDVKTGIIILEGLLKRDTEDIPKRDYVYYLAVAHTRIKEYDRALAYIDLLLNAESHNRQAIELKNVIEKRMKKDGLLGLVVLGLGGGVALAAGLIATSILRRN
;
A
#
# COMPACT_ATOMS: atom_id res chain seq x y z
N MET A 1 8.87 -9.39 12.10
CA MET A 1 9.39 -9.15 10.74
C MET A 1 9.72 -7.69 10.65
N ASP A 2 10.94 -7.34 10.26
CA ASP A 2 11.35 -5.96 10.02
C ASP A 2 10.57 -5.41 8.83
N VAL A 3 9.95 -4.24 8.97
CA VAL A 3 9.08 -3.67 7.93
C VAL A 3 9.86 -3.36 6.65
N GLY A 4 11.16 -3.08 6.77
CA GLY A 4 12.07 -2.91 5.64
C GLY A 4 12.23 -4.18 4.80
N THR A 5 12.22 -5.36 5.45
CA THR A 5 12.30 -6.65 4.75
C THR A 5 11.08 -6.90 3.85
N ILE A 6 9.89 -6.46 4.27
CA ILE A 6 8.64 -6.70 3.52
C ILE A 6 8.64 -5.97 2.17
N ILE A 7 9.25 -4.78 2.10
CA ILE A 7 9.27 -3.96 0.87
C ILE A 7 10.18 -4.59 -0.19
N ASP A 8 11.30 -5.17 0.23
CA ASP A 8 12.32 -5.73 -0.66
C ASP A 8 12.19 -7.24 -0.89
N GLU A 9 11.24 -7.89 -0.22
CA GLU A 9 10.95 -9.31 -0.39
C GLU A 9 10.56 -9.62 -1.84
N ASN A 10 11.05 -10.74 -2.37
CA ASN A 10 10.70 -11.21 -3.70
C ASN A 10 9.90 -12.52 -3.61
N VAL A 11 8.78 -12.58 -4.31
CA VAL A 11 7.94 -13.80 -4.37
C VAL A 11 8.60 -14.85 -5.24
N ASP A 12 8.45 -16.12 -4.86
CA ASP A 12 8.87 -17.24 -5.71
C ASP A 12 8.01 -17.27 -7.01
N PRO A 13 8.61 -17.44 -8.20
CA PRO A 13 7.87 -17.48 -9.46
C PRO A 13 6.76 -18.54 -9.51
N VAL A 14 6.96 -19.68 -8.84
CA VAL A 14 5.98 -20.78 -8.76
C VAL A 14 4.77 -20.36 -7.92
N ASP A 15 5.00 -19.69 -6.79
CA ASP A 15 3.93 -19.18 -5.93
C ASP A 15 3.15 -18.05 -6.61
N LEU A 16 3.84 -17.18 -7.35
CA LEU A 16 3.20 -16.15 -8.15
C LEU A 16 2.29 -16.76 -9.23
N GLU A 17 2.74 -17.80 -9.93
CA GLU A 17 1.91 -18.50 -10.93
C GLU A 17 0.70 -19.20 -10.29
N LYS A 18 0.88 -19.80 -9.12
CA LYS A 18 -0.22 -20.43 -8.39
C LYS A 18 -1.32 -19.43 -8.03
N THR A 19 -0.94 -18.26 -7.52
CA THR A 19 -1.90 -17.20 -7.17
C THR A 19 -2.54 -16.56 -8.40
N ARG A 20 -1.78 -16.37 -9.48
CA ARG A 20 -2.28 -15.91 -10.79
C ARG A 20 -3.36 -16.84 -11.34
N LYS A 21 -3.09 -18.15 -11.33
CA LYS A 21 -4.05 -19.16 -11.80
C LYS A 21 -5.34 -19.14 -10.99
N ALA A 22 -5.24 -19.09 -9.66
CA ALA A 22 -6.42 -19.02 -8.79
C ALA A 22 -7.27 -17.76 -9.06
N TYR A 23 -6.63 -16.61 -9.24
CA TYR A 23 -7.32 -15.36 -9.59
C TYR A 23 -7.98 -15.43 -10.97
N SER A 24 -7.28 -15.95 -11.99
CA SER A 24 -7.80 -16.10 -13.34
C SER A 24 -8.98 -17.06 -13.41
N ASP A 25 -8.91 -18.18 -12.70
CA ASP A 25 -9.98 -19.18 -12.67
C ASP A 25 -11.26 -18.62 -12.04
N GLN A 26 -11.15 -17.82 -10.98
CA GLN A 26 -12.31 -17.13 -10.41
C GLN A 26 -12.81 -16.01 -11.34
N SER A 27 -11.90 -15.24 -11.95
CA SER A 27 -12.25 -14.13 -12.85
C SER A 27 -13.07 -14.59 -14.05
N ARG A 28 -12.75 -15.78 -14.58
CA ARG A 28 -13.51 -16.40 -15.68
C ARG A 28 -14.93 -16.80 -15.28
N ARG A 29 -15.16 -17.09 -13.99
CA ARG A 29 -16.47 -17.49 -13.44
C ARG A 29 -17.28 -16.30 -12.91
N GLY A 30 -16.67 -15.11 -12.84
CA GLY A 30 -17.30 -13.90 -12.32
C GLY A 30 -16.31 -13.08 -11.50
N THR A 31 -16.83 -12.21 -10.63
CA THR A 31 -16.00 -11.37 -9.77
C THR A 31 -15.20 -12.23 -8.77
N PRO A 32 -13.86 -12.16 -8.74
CA PRO A 32 -13.07 -12.90 -7.76
C PRO A 32 -13.36 -12.47 -6.32
N SER A 33 -13.26 -13.43 -5.41
CA SER A 33 -13.36 -13.17 -3.96
C SER A 33 -12.29 -12.17 -3.51
N ALA A 34 -12.60 -11.37 -2.49
CA ALA A 34 -11.67 -10.40 -1.93
C ALA A 34 -10.36 -11.05 -1.47
N VAL A 35 -10.46 -12.23 -0.84
CA VAL A 35 -9.31 -13.02 -0.39
C VAL A 35 -8.41 -13.45 -1.55
N THR A 36 -8.98 -13.97 -2.64
CA THR A 36 -8.18 -14.44 -3.78
C THR A 36 -7.52 -13.27 -4.52
N ALA A 37 -8.27 -12.18 -4.72
CA ALA A 37 -7.75 -10.95 -5.32
C ALA A 37 -6.63 -10.35 -4.48
N PHE A 38 -6.81 -10.28 -3.16
CA PHE A 38 -5.78 -9.78 -2.24
C PHE A 38 -4.53 -10.64 -2.24
N THR A 39 -4.68 -11.98 -2.19
CA THR A 39 -3.55 -12.92 -2.20
C THR A 39 -2.72 -12.77 -3.48
N TYR A 40 -3.39 -12.63 -4.63
CA TYR A 40 -2.71 -12.39 -5.90
C TYR A 40 -2.03 -11.01 -5.94
N ALA A 41 -2.72 -9.95 -5.51
CA ALA A 41 -2.13 -8.62 -5.43
C ALA A 41 -0.89 -8.61 -4.52
N HIS A 42 -0.96 -9.23 -3.34
CA HIS A 42 0.16 -9.34 -2.41
C HIS A 42 1.37 -10.12 -2.99
N ALA A 43 1.14 -11.09 -3.88
CA ALA A 43 2.22 -11.73 -4.63
C ALA A 43 2.82 -10.77 -5.67
N LEU A 44 1.99 -10.03 -6.42
CA LEU A 44 2.45 -9.04 -7.41
C LEU A 44 3.28 -7.90 -6.78
N LEU A 45 2.90 -7.44 -5.59
CA LEU A 45 3.65 -6.40 -4.86
C LEU A 45 5.09 -6.81 -4.53
N ARG A 46 5.34 -8.11 -4.45
CA ARG A 46 6.67 -8.70 -4.19
C ARG A 46 7.32 -9.21 -5.47
N SER A 47 6.87 -8.78 -6.65
CA SER A 47 7.45 -9.19 -7.95
C SER A 47 8.11 -8.00 -8.67
N HIS A 48 8.19 -8.03 -10.00
CA HIS A 48 8.79 -6.95 -10.80
C HIS A 48 7.96 -5.66 -10.74
N ASN A 49 8.58 -4.50 -10.99
CA ASN A 49 7.91 -3.19 -10.86
C ASN A 49 6.66 -3.06 -11.75
N GLU A 50 6.60 -3.76 -12.89
CA GLU A 50 5.41 -3.80 -13.76
C GLU A 50 4.25 -4.55 -13.09
N ASP A 51 4.55 -5.67 -12.43
CA ASP A 51 3.59 -6.46 -11.66
C ASP A 51 3.07 -5.67 -10.45
N VAL A 52 3.96 -4.91 -9.76
CA VAL A 52 3.58 -4.07 -8.61
C VAL A 52 2.47 -3.08 -8.98
N LYS A 53 2.55 -2.44 -10.15
CA LYS A 53 1.50 -1.53 -10.63
C LYS A 53 0.16 -2.23 -10.81
N THR A 54 0.18 -3.46 -11.32
CA THR A 54 -1.04 -4.29 -11.45
C THR A 54 -1.59 -4.65 -10.06
N GLY A 55 -0.73 -5.00 -9.11
CA GLY A 55 -1.12 -5.25 -7.72
C GLY A 55 -1.78 -4.05 -7.05
N ILE A 56 -1.25 -2.85 -7.26
CA ILE A 56 -1.83 -1.58 -6.77
C ILE A 56 -3.27 -1.41 -7.30
N ILE A 57 -3.48 -1.56 -8.61
CA ILE A 57 -4.81 -1.42 -9.22
C ILE A 57 -5.80 -2.42 -8.61
N ILE A 58 -5.38 -3.66 -8.36
CA ILE A 58 -6.23 -4.67 -7.74
C ILE A 58 -6.57 -4.27 -6.30
N LEU A 59 -5.62 -3.81 -5.49
CA LEU A 59 -5.85 -3.37 -4.11
C LEU A 59 -6.77 -2.14 -4.03
N GLU A 60 -6.58 -1.15 -4.91
CA GLU A 60 -7.49 0.01 -5.00
C GLU A 60 -8.91 -0.42 -5.41
N GLY A 61 -9.01 -1.40 -6.31
CA GLY A 61 -10.28 -2.01 -6.69
C GLY A 61 -10.97 -2.69 -5.50
N LEU A 62 -10.21 -3.39 -4.65
CA LEU A 62 -10.72 -4.01 -3.42
C LEU A 62 -11.15 -2.98 -2.38
N LEU A 63 -10.38 -1.90 -2.20
CA LEU A 63 -10.69 -0.83 -1.24
C LEU A 63 -12.06 -0.16 -1.52
N LYS A 64 -12.45 -0.11 -2.80
CA LYS A 64 -13.74 0.43 -3.26
C LYS A 64 -14.92 -0.52 -3.08
N ARG A 65 -14.68 -1.80 -2.81
CA ARG A 65 -15.75 -2.77 -2.57
C ARG A 65 -16.22 -2.70 -1.12
N ASP A 66 -17.50 -2.92 -0.91
CA ASP A 66 -18.07 -3.16 0.42
C ASP A 66 -17.95 -4.65 0.74
N THR A 67 -16.73 -5.08 1.07
CA THR A 67 -16.43 -6.45 1.51
C THR A 67 -15.86 -6.43 2.91
N GLU A 68 -16.35 -7.30 3.79
CA GLU A 68 -15.92 -7.39 5.19
C GLU A 68 -14.84 -8.46 5.42
N ASP A 69 -14.49 -9.25 4.39
CA ASP A 69 -13.55 -10.38 4.51
C ASP A 69 -12.14 -9.98 4.94
N ILE A 70 -11.70 -8.77 4.54
CA ILE A 70 -10.39 -8.23 4.88
C ILE A 70 -10.57 -6.77 5.33
N PRO A 71 -9.99 -6.38 6.48
CA PRO A 71 -10.02 -5.00 6.95
C PRO A 71 -9.46 -4.02 5.91
N LYS A 72 -10.18 -2.91 5.66
CA LYS A 72 -9.71 -1.86 4.72
C LYS A 72 -8.33 -1.29 5.08
N ARG A 73 -7.98 -1.29 6.38
CA ARG A 73 -6.65 -0.89 6.85
C ARG A 73 -5.51 -1.73 6.27
N ASP A 74 -5.75 -3.03 6.02
CA ASP A 74 -4.72 -3.92 5.48
C ASP A 74 -4.45 -3.55 4.02
N TYR A 75 -5.48 -3.24 3.24
CA TYR A 75 -5.32 -2.72 1.88
C TYR A 75 -4.52 -1.42 1.86
N VAL A 76 -4.84 -0.47 2.75
CA VAL A 76 -4.14 0.81 2.87
C VAL A 76 -2.67 0.59 3.25
N TYR A 77 -2.38 -0.31 4.19
CA TYR A 77 -1.02 -0.65 4.57
C TYR A 77 -0.21 -1.22 3.39
N TYR A 78 -0.76 -2.19 2.66
CA TYR A 78 -0.06 -2.79 1.51
C TYR A 78 0.05 -1.84 0.31
N LEU A 79 -0.88 -0.88 0.14
CA LEU A 79 -0.73 0.20 -0.84
C LEU A 79 0.46 1.11 -0.49
N ALA A 80 0.64 1.46 0.78
CA ALA A 80 1.82 2.21 1.21
C ALA A 80 3.13 1.44 0.93
N VAL A 81 3.16 0.15 1.24
CA VAL A 81 4.30 -0.74 0.91
C VAL A 81 4.58 -0.76 -0.61
N ALA A 82 3.55 -0.93 -1.43
CA ALA A 82 3.65 -0.99 -2.88
C ALA A 82 4.24 0.28 -3.49
N HIS A 83 3.69 1.44 -3.12
CA HIS A 83 4.19 2.74 -3.60
C HIS A 83 5.62 3.02 -3.12
N THR A 84 5.98 2.57 -1.91
CA THR A 84 7.37 2.66 -1.41
C THR A 84 8.34 1.86 -2.28
N ARG A 85 7.94 0.67 -2.72
CA ARG A 85 8.77 -0.22 -3.57
C ARG A 85 9.08 0.42 -4.93
N ILE A 86 8.09 1.04 -5.56
CA ILE A 86 8.25 1.73 -6.85
C ILE A 86 8.70 3.19 -6.72
N LYS A 87 9.14 3.60 -5.50
CA LYS A 87 9.66 4.94 -5.18
C LYS A 87 8.65 6.08 -5.39
N GLU A 88 7.36 5.79 -5.37
CA GLU A 88 6.29 6.80 -5.33
C GLU A 88 6.05 7.24 -3.87
N TYR A 89 7.05 7.87 -3.26
CA TYR A 89 7.05 8.15 -1.82
C TYR A 89 5.90 9.06 -1.36
N ASP A 90 5.49 10.03 -2.18
CA ASP A 90 4.38 10.94 -1.84
C ASP A 90 3.06 10.18 -1.63
N ARG A 91 2.77 9.21 -2.51
CA ARG A 91 1.60 8.34 -2.38
C ARG A 91 1.74 7.39 -1.20
N ALA A 92 2.93 6.83 -0.99
CA ALA A 92 3.18 5.97 0.15
C ALA A 92 2.92 6.68 1.49
N LEU A 93 3.38 7.94 1.61
CA LEU A 93 3.13 8.80 2.77
C LEU A 93 1.63 9.11 2.94
N ALA A 94 0.93 9.44 1.85
CA ALA A 94 -0.50 9.71 1.92
C ALA A 94 -1.31 8.51 2.46
N TYR A 95 -1.00 7.29 2.01
CA TYR A 95 -1.66 6.08 2.52
C TYR A 95 -1.30 5.78 3.98
N ILE A 96 -0.02 5.89 4.36
CA ILE A 96 0.38 5.55 5.72
C ILE A 96 -0.12 6.58 6.74
N ASP A 97 -0.19 7.86 6.37
CA ASP A 97 -0.75 8.92 7.20
C ASP A 97 -2.27 8.75 7.36
N LEU A 98 -2.99 8.33 6.32
CA LEU A 98 -4.41 7.96 6.44
C LEU A 98 -4.62 6.85 7.46
N LEU A 99 -3.77 5.82 7.45
CA LEU A 99 -3.83 4.73 8.42
C LEU A 99 -3.52 5.21 9.84
N LEU A 100 -2.49 6.04 10.03
CA LEU A 100 -2.11 6.58 11.33
C LEU A 100 -3.12 7.58 11.90
N ASN A 101 -3.84 8.32 11.04
CA ASN A 101 -4.93 9.18 11.48
C ASN A 101 -6.10 8.39 12.07
N ALA A 102 -6.35 7.18 11.56
CA ALA A 102 -7.36 6.27 12.10
C ALA A 102 -6.85 5.46 13.30
N GLU A 103 -5.60 5.00 13.25
CA GLU A 103 -4.97 4.13 14.25
C GLU A 103 -3.61 4.69 14.70
N SER A 104 -3.63 5.76 15.50
CA SER A 104 -2.41 6.50 15.89
C SER A 104 -1.37 5.69 16.67
N HIS A 105 -1.76 4.57 17.29
CA HIS A 105 -0.89 3.69 18.06
C HIS A 105 -0.42 2.46 17.25
N ASN A 106 -0.70 2.40 15.94
CA ASN A 106 -0.32 1.27 15.10
C ASN A 106 1.20 1.29 14.87
N ARG A 107 1.91 0.47 15.66
CA ARG A 107 3.38 0.38 15.62
C ARG A 107 3.92 -0.01 14.24
N GLN A 108 3.23 -0.90 13.51
CA GLN A 108 3.64 -1.30 12.16
C GLN A 108 3.55 -0.13 11.18
N ALA A 109 2.48 0.66 11.27
CA ALA A 109 2.31 1.83 10.42
C ALA A 109 3.34 2.94 10.73
N ILE A 110 3.65 3.16 12.01
CA ILE A 110 4.70 4.10 12.44
C ILE A 110 6.06 3.66 11.89
N GLU A 111 6.39 2.37 11.99
CA GLU A 111 7.64 1.83 11.50
C GLU A 111 7.73 1.95 9.96
N LEU A 112 6.66 1.65 9.24
CA LEU A 112 6.60 1.82 7.78
C LEU A 112 6.83 3.28 7.37
N LYS A 113 6.18 4.23 8.05
CA LYS A 113 6.39 5.67 7.81
C LYS A 113 7.87 6.06 7.97
N ASN A 114 8.52 5.62 9.03
CA ASN A 114 9.94 5.87 9.25
C ASN A 114 10.82 5.27 8.12
N VAL A 115 10.48 4.08 7.63
CA VAL A 115 11.18 3.45 6.50
C VAL A 115 10.98 4.26 5.20
N ILE A 116 9.77 4.74 4.94
CA ILE A 116 9.45 5.59 3.78
C ILE A 116 10.29 6.87 3.80
N GLU A 117 10.24 7.62 4.90
CA GLU A 117 11.00 8.87 5.07
C GLU A 117 12.51 8.65 4.93
N LYS A 118 13.03 7.55 5.48
CA LYS A 118 14.45 7.18 5.36
C LYS A 118 14.85 6.87 3.91
N ARG A 119 14.00 6.15 3.15
CA ARG A 119 14.25 5.85 1.73
C ARG A 119 14.16 7.10 0.86
N MET A 120 13.15 7.94 1.08
CA MET A 120 12.99 9.24 0.43
C MET A 120 14.22 10.15 0.67
N LYS A 121 14.76 10.17 1.90
CA LYS A 121 16.02 10.86 2.22
C LYS A 121 17.20 10.33 1.43
N LYS A 122 17.35 9.00 1.41
CA LYS A 122 18.47 8.33 0.74
C LYS A 122 18.46 8.59 -0.77
N ASP A 123 17.28 8.63 -1.38
CA ASP A 123 17.12 8.84 -2.82
C ASP A 123 17.17 10.33 -3.20
N GLY A 124 17.43 11.24 -2.25
CA GLY A 124 17.61 12.67 -2.52
C GLY A 124 16.31 13.40 -2.86
N LEU A 125 15.15 12.77 -2.67
CA LEU A 125 13.83 13.39 -2.88
C LEU A 125 13.40 14.29 -1.71
N LEU A 126 14.18 14.32 -0.62
CA LEU A 126 14.03 15.34 0.40
C LEU A 126 14.68 16.65 -0.05
N GLY A 127 13.88 17.54 -0.62
CA GLY A 127 14.25 18.96 -0.65
C GLY A 127 14.38 19.47 0.78
N LEU A 128 15.58 19.90 1.19
CA LEU A 128 15.99 20.83 2.28
C LEU A 128 15.17 20.98 3.59
N VAL A 129 14.18 20.14 3.93
CA VAL A 129 13.21 20.41 5.00
C VAL A 129 13.34 19.47 6.20
N VAL A 130 14.10 18.37 6.14
CA VAL A 130 14.15 17.41 7.25
C VAL A 130 15.44 17.55 8.05
N LEU A 131 15.47 18.56 8.91
CA LEU A 131 16.27 18.54 10.14
C LEU A 131 15.41 18.98 11.31
N GLY A 132 14.96 18.00 12.11
CA GLY A 132 14.48 18.24 13.46
C GLY A 132 13.01 17.89 13.68
N LEU A 133 12.79 16.69 14.21
CA LEU A 133 11.77 16.37 15.21
C LEU A 133 10.34 16.91 14.94
N GLY A 134 9.52 16.11 14.26
CA GLY A 134 8.07 16.06 14.56
C GLY A 134 7.13 17.03 13.83
N GLY A 135 7.44 17.51 12.64
CA GLY A 135 6.56 18.46 11.94
C GLY A 135 6.41 18.21 10.43
N GLY A 136 5.31 17.55 10.06
CA GLY A 136 4.54 17.76 8.83
C GLY A 136 5.25 17.69 7.47
N VAL A 137 5.01 16.61 6.72
CA VAL A 137 5.05 16.66 5.25
C VAL A 137 3.84 17.47 4.79
N ALA A 138 4.03 18.78 4.69
CA ALA A 138 3.03 19.69 4.15
C ALA A 138 3.29 19.97 2.67
N LEU A 139 3.46 18.93 1.83
CA LEU A 139 3.47 19.11 0.37
C LEU A 139 2.80 17.90 -0.30
N ALA A 140 1.67 18.19 -0.96
CA ALA A 140 0.89 17.32 -1.86
C ALA A 140 -0.21 16.39 -1.31
N ALA A 141 -0.86 16.71 -0.18
CA ALA A 141 -2.17 16.13 0.18
C ALA A 141 -3.37 17.00 -0.30
N GLY A 142 -3.23 17.68 -1.43
CA GLY A 142 -4.35 18.34 -2.09
C GLY A 142 -4.98 17.39 -3.10
N LEU A 143 -6.24 17.00 -2.89
CA LEU A 143 -7.19 16.36 -3.84
C LEU A 143 -7.77 14.97 -3.49
N ILE A 144 -7.70 14.47 -2.26
CA ILE A 144 -8.60 13.37 -1.83
C ILE A 144 -9.20 13.64 -0.46
N ALA A 145 -10.00 14.70 -0.34
CA ALA A 145 -10.82 14.94 0.85
C ALA A 145 -12.10 15.71 0.51
N THR A 146 -12.93 15.16 -0.39
CA THR A 146 -14.32 15.62 -0.52
C THR A 146 -15.23 14.44 -0.80
N SER A 147 -15.71 13.75 0.25
CA SER A 147 -17.06 13.13 0.24
C SER A 147 -17.42 12.21 1.42
N ILE A 148 -16.76 12.21 2.59
CA ILE A 148 -17.31 11.48 3.75
C ILE A 148 -17.17 12.31 5.03
N LEU A 149 -17.83 13.47 5.05
CA LEU A 149 -18.34 14.03 6.29
C LEU A 149 -19.55 14.92 5.98
N ARG A 150 -20.65 14.29 5.62
CA ARG A 150 -22.00 14.83 5.80
C ARG A 150 -23.01 13.73 5.54
N ARG A 151 -23.51 13.13 6.61
CA ARG A 151 -24.94 12.96 6.77
C ARG A 151 -25.31 12.76 8.24
N ASN A 152 -26.26 13.59 8.62
CA ASN A 152 -27.03 13.63 9.85
C ASN A 152 -27.86 12.35 9.99
#